data_AF-A0A6G3RYA9-F1
#
_entry.id   AF-A0A6G3RYA9-F1
#
_cell.length_a   1.000
_cell.length_b   1.000
_cell.length_c   1.000
_cell.angle_alpha   90.00
_cell.angle_beta   90.00
_cell.angle_gamma   90.00
#
_symmetry.space_group_name_H-M   'P 1'
#
loop_
_entity.id
_entity.type
_entity.pdbx_description
1 polymer ?
#
loop_
_entity_poly.entity_id
_entity_poly.type
_entity_poly.pdbx_seq_one_letter_code
_entity_poly.pdbx_strand_id
1 'polypeptide(L)' 'MRYRILGTTQALRDDGTTVPVGGARLRALLTVLALRPGRAVPAGVLVEEVWGA' A
#
# COMPACT_ATOMS: atom_id res chain seq x y z
N MET A 1 9.78 9.00 2.34
CA MET A 1 8.89 7.93 2.84
C MET A 1 9.46 6.57 2.43
N ARG A 2 9.25 5.52 3.24
CA ARG A 2 9.65 4.14 2.93
C ARG A 2 8.49 3.16 3.17
N TYR A 3 8.34 2.18 2.29
CA TYR A 3 7.31 1.14 2.40
C TYR A 3 7.95 -0.23 2.53
N ARG A 4 7.43 -1.06 3.44
CA ARG A 4 7.85 -2.46 3.61
C ARG A 4 6.66 -3.34 3.28
N ILE A 5 6.81 -4.18 2.27
CA ILE A 5 5.75 -5.05 1.75
C ILE A 5 6.15 -6.53 1.72
N LEU A 6 7.40 -6.86 2.05
CA LEU A 6 7.90 -8.23 2.17
C LEU A 6 7.61 -8.77 3.57
N GLY A 7 6.34 -8.77 3.93
CA GLY A 7 5.82 -8.99 5.29
C GLY A 7 4.57 -8.16 5.51
N THR A 8 4.20 -7.91 6.77
CA THR A 8 3.08 -7.00 7.09
C THR A 8 3.35 -5.62 6.47
N THR A 9 2.40 -5.11 5.69
CA THR A 9 2.54 -3.79 5.06
C THR A 9 2.74 -2.70 6.10
N GLN A 10 3.86 -1.98 5.99
CA GLN A 10 4.20 -0.84 6.84
C GLN A 10 4.57 0.39 6.00
N ALA A 11 4.17 1.56 6.49
CA ALA A 11 4.65 2.86 6.01
C ALA A 11 5.54 3.49 7.08
N LEU A 12 6.69 4.00 6.66
CA LEU A 12 7.63 4.69 7.52
C LEU A 12 7.93 6.08 6.97
N ARG A 13 8.05 7.04 7.87
CA ARG A 13 8.62 8.35 7.56
C ARG A 13 10.12 8.21 7.30
N ASP A 14 10.71 9.29 6.78
CA ASP A 14 12.15 9.34 6.50
C ASP A 14 13.01 9.27 7.76
N ASP A 15 12.46 9.67 8.91
CA ASP A 15 13.05 9.49 10.25
C ASP A 15 12.92 8.06 10.81
N GLY A 16 12.26 7.15 10.07
CA GLY A 16 12.04 5.77 10.48
C GLY A 16 10.83 5.54 11.40
N THR A 17 10.09 6.58 11.78
CA THR A 17 8.86 6.43 12.56
C THR A 17 7.76 5.77 11.74
N THR A 18 6.99 4.88 12.39
CA THR A 18 5.88 4.20 11.72
C THR A 18 4.70 5.14 11.53
N VAL A 19 4.09 5.06 10.35
CA VAL A 19 2.80 5.69 10.07
C VAL A 19 1.72 4.63 10.25
N PRO A 20 0.74 4.83 11.15
CA PRO A 20 -0.36 3.89 11.32
C PRO A 20 -1.15 3.72 10.02
N VAL A 21 -1.18 2.49 9.49
CA VAL A 21 -2.03 2.12 8.36
C VAL A 21 -3.17 1.26 8.89
N GLY A 22 -4.36 1.86 8.95
CA GLY A 22 -5.55 1.19 9.47
C GLY A 22 -5.99 0.01 8.59
N GLY A 23 -6.63 -1.01 9.18
CA GLY A 23 -7.36 -2.06 8.45
C GLY A 23 -6.58 -2.91 7.43
N ALA A 24 -7.18 -4.03 7.01
CA ALA A 24 -6.61 -4.88 5.97
C ALA A 24 -6.65 -4.20 4.59
N ARG A 25 -7.73 -3.49 4.27
CA ARG A 25 -7.94 -2.88 2.95
C ARG A 25 -6.98 -1.73 2.63
N LEU A 26 -6.68 -0.84 3.57
CA LEU A 26 -5.69 0.23 3.30
C LEU A 26 -4.28 -0.34 3.18
N ARG A 27 -3.95 -1.40 3.94
CA ARG A 27 -2.68 -2.11 3.77
C ARG A 27 -2.58 -2.78 2.40
N ALA A 28 -3.64 -3.44 1.94
CA ALA A 28 -3.71 -4.01 0.59
C ALA A 28 -3.53 -2.93 -0.48
N LEU A 29 -4.29 -1.83 -0.40
CA LEU A 29 -4.18 -0.69 -1.31
C LEU A 29 -2.74 -0.15 -1.37
N LEU A 30 -2.12 0.02 -0.20
CA LEU A 30 -0.75 0.52 -0.12
C LEU A 30 0.26 -0.45 -0.76
N THR A 31 0.08 -1.76 -0.58
CA THR A 31 0.91 -2.78 -1.25
C THR A 31 0.78 -2.69 -2.77
N VAL A 32 -0.45 -2.60 -3.29
CA VAL A 32 -0.75 -2.51 -4.74
C VAL A 32 -0.07 -1.30 -5.38
N LEU A 33 -0.07 -0.15 -4.67
CA LEU A 33 0.63 1.06 -5.11
C LEU A 33 2.16 0.94 -5.01
N ALA A 34 2.68 0.36 -3.92
CA ALA A 34 4.11 0.17 -3.72
C ALA A 34 4.74 -0.78 -4.76
N LEU A 35 3.98 -1.74 -5.29
CA LEU A 35 4.40 -2.63 -6.38
C LEU A 35 4.47 -1.93 -7.75
N ARG A 36 3.84 -0.75 -7.90
CA ARG A 36 3.78 0.01 -9.17
C ARG A 36 4.34 1.42 -8.98
N PRO A 37 5.61 1.57 -8.56
CA PRO A 37 6.17 2.88 -8.23
C PRO A 37 6.23 3.80 -9.46
N GLY A 38 5.82 5.06 -9.28
CA GLY A 38 5.88 6.09 -10.31
C GLY A 38 4.90 5.90 -11.48
N ARG A 39 3.91 5.00 -11.35
CA ARG A 39 2.87 4.76 -12.36
C ARG A 39 1.49 5.06 -11.79
N ALA A 40 0.65 5.72 -12.57
CA ALA A 40 -0.76 5.86 -12.24
C ALA A 40 -1.45 4.49 -12.36
N VAL A 41 -2.26 4.13 -11.35
CA VAL A 41 -3.04 2.90 -11.34
C VAL A 41 -4.52 3.29 -11.43
N PRO A 42 -5.27 2.83 -12.46
CA PRO A 42 -6.69 3.12 -12.58
C PRO A 42 -7.49 2.61 -11.38
N ALA A 43 -8.52 3.36 -10.98
CA ALA A 43 -9.34 3.01 -9.82
C ALA A 43 -9.99 1.62 -9.93
N GLY A 44 -10.43 1.20 -11.13
CA GLY A 44 -11.00 -0.13 -11.34
C GLY A 44 -10.04 -1.26 -10.96
N VAL A 45 -8.75 -1.12 -11.31
CA VAL A 45 -7.70 -2.09 -10.93
C VAL A 45 -7.49 -2.09 -9.43
N LEU A 46 -7.47 -0.93 -8.78
CA LEU A 46 -7.34 -0.84 -7.33
C LEU A 46 -8.51 -1.51 -6.61
N VAL A 47 -9.72 -1.39 -7.14
CA VAL A 47 -10.91 -2.03 -6.57
C VAL A 47 -10.80 -3.55 -6.66
N GLU A 48 -10.48 -4.10 -7.83
CA GLU A 48 -10.31 -5.55 -8.00
C GLU A 48 -9.22 -6.12 -7.10
N GLU A 49 -8.06 -5.46 -7.01
CA GLU A 49 -6.93 -5.94 -6.22
C GLU A 49 -7.15 -5.86 -4.69
N VAL A 50 -7.98 -4.92 -4.22
CA VAL A 50 -8.19 -4.70 -2.77
C VAL A 50 -9.42 -5.43 -2.24
N TRP A 51 -10.48 -5.59 -3.05
CA TRP A 51 -11.72 -6.22 -2.64
C TRP A 51 -11.92 -7.62 -3.23
N GLY A 52 -11.17 -8.00 -4.26
CA GLY A 52 -11.48 -9.19 -5.06
C GLY A 52 -12.76 -9.01 -5.88
N ALA A 53 -13.04 -10.00 -6.73
CA ALA A 53 -14.40 -10.24 -7.24
C ALA A 53 -15.25 -10.93 -6.15
#